data_AF-A0A7R9UW66-F1
#
_entry.id   AF-A0A7R9UW66-F1
#
_cell.length_a   1.000
_cell.length_b   1.000
_cell.length_c   1.000
_cell.angle_alpha   90.00
_cell.angle_beta   90.00
_cell.angle_gamma   90.00
#
_symmetry.space_group_name_H-M   'P 1'
#
loop_
_entity.id
_entity.type
_entity.pdbx_description
1 polymer ?
#
loop_
_entity_poly.entity_id
_entity_poly.type
_entity_poly.pdbx_seq_one_letter_code
_entity_poly.pdbx_strand_id
1 'polypeptide(L)'
;TMLRRLAESGVVVSKDKFLAALHPICGDLTFAEAFARTGRLVNLSTSTTSLGATLLLNHIIAPNVLVRSAVQASCALPGVMRPSTLLAKARDGSIVAFETAGLLFRDGSFQSDIPMRELSAQFHCTHFVVSQVNG
;
A
#
# COMPACT_ATOMS: atom_id res chain seq x y z
N THR A 1 -20.79 2.61 17.36
CA THR A 1 -19.58 2.50 18.20
C THR A 1 -18.64 1.46 17.61
N MET A 2 -17.32 1.66 17.62
CA MET A 2 -16.31 0.74 17.04
C MET A 2 -16.51 -0.73 17.44
N LEU A 3 -16.84 -0.98 18.71
CA LEU A 3 -17.04 -2.32 19.29
C LEU A 3 -18.12 -3.15 18.59
N ARG A 4 -19.22 -2.53 18.14
CA ARG A 4 -20.31 -3.24 17.44
C ARG A 4 -19.90 -3.69 16.04
N ARG A 5 -19.09 -2.89 15.33
CA ARG A 5 -18.57 -3.23 13.99
C ARG A 5 -17.53 -4.33 14.02
N LEU A 6 -16.70 -4.38 15.07
CA LEU A 6 -15.76 -5.48 15.27
C LEU A 6 -16.51 -6.80 15.44
N ALA A 7 -17.58 -6.81 16.23
CA ALA A 7 -18.41 -7.99 16.47
C ALA A 7 -19.19 -8.46 15.22
N GLU A 8 -19.66 -7.54 14.37
CA GLU A 8 -20.48 -7.88 13.19
C GLU A 8 -19.66 -8.18 11.92
N SER A 9 -18.52 -7.53 11.72
CA SER A 9 -17.75 -7.60 10.45
C SER A 9 -16.33 -8.14 10.59
N GLY A 10 -15.86 -8.36 11.82
CA GLY A 10 -14.50 -8.82 12.12
C GLY A 10 -13.41 -7.76 11.87
N VAL A 11 -13.78 -6.54 11.46
CA VAL A 11 -12.84 -5.42 11.22
C VAL A 11 -13.41 -4.09 11.73
N VAL A 12 -12.52 -3.21 12.17
CA VAL A 12 -12.89 -1.88 12.67
C VAL A 12 -13.15 -0.89 11.52
N VAL A 13 -12.36 -0.97 10.45
CA VAL A 13 -12.37 -0.01 9.33
C VAL A 13 -12.91 -0.66 8.05
N SER A 14 -13.88 0.02 7.43
CA SER A 14 -14.43 -0.39 6.13
C SER A 14 -13.53 0.11 5.00
N LYS A 15 -13.19 -0.78 4.06
CA LYS A 15 -12.42 -0.50 2.84
C LYS A 15 -12.92 0.76 2.12
N ASP A 16 -14.22 0.83 1.86
CA ASP A 16 -14.78 1.90 1.03
C ASP A 16 -14.67 3.27 1.70
N LYS A 17 -14.91 3.32 3.02
CA LYS A 17 -14.74 4.55 3.79
C LYS A 17 -13.28 5.02 3.82
N PHE A 18 -12.33 4.08 3.94
CA PHE A 18 -10.91 4.40 3.94
C PHE A 18 -10.45 4.92 2.57
N LEU A 19 -10.84 4.24 1.49
CA LEU A 19 -10.53 4.69 0.13
C LEU A 19 -11.17 6.04 -0.19
N ALA A 20 -12.39 6.31 0.29
CA ALA A 20 -13.05 7.60 0.12
C ALA A 20 -12.30 8.73 0.87
N ALA A 21 -11.73 8.45 2.05
CA ALA A 21 -10.93 9.41 2.79
C ALA A 21 -9.56 9.70 2.13
N LEU A 22 -8.98 8.71 1.45
CA LEU A 22 -7.73 8.87 0.70
C LEU A 22 -7.91 9.60 -0.64
N HIS A 23 -9.09 9.49 -1.25
CA HIS A 23 -9.38 10.09 -2.56
C HIS A 23 -9.06 11.61 -2.64
N PRO A 24 -9.44 12.49 -1.70
CA PRO A 24 -9.07 13.91 -1.75
C PRO A 24 -7.57 14.17 -1.58
N ILE A 25 -6.79 13.23 -1.03
CA ILE A 25 -5.35 13.39 -0.76
C ILE A 25 -4.52 12.99 -1.98
N CYS A 26 -4.77 11.80 -2.52
CA CYS A 26 -3.94 11.22 -3.59
C CYS A 26 -4.73 10.86 -4.86
N GLY A 27 -6.06 10.97 -4.86
CA GLY A 27 -6.91 10.66 -6.01
C GLY A 27 -6.62 9.29 -6.62
N ASP A 28 -6.69 9.21 -7.94
CA ASP A 28 -6.32 8.04 -8.74
C ASP A 28 -4.91 8.16 -9.34
N LEU A 29 -3.97 8.67 -8.54
CA LEU A 29 -2.56 8.73 -8.95
C LEU A 29 -1.89 7.37 -8.85
N THR A 30 -1.12 7.05 -9.88
CA THR A 30 -0.14 5.97 -9.83
C THR A 30 1.16 6.42 -9.17
N PHE A 31 2.03 5.49 -8.78
CA PHE A 31 3.36 5.86 -8.27
C PHE A 31 4.19 6.64 -9.29
N ALA A 32 4.11 6.30 -10.57
CA ALA A 32 4.80 7.04 -11.62
C ALA A 32 4.23 8.46 -11.78
N GLU A 33 2.91 8.62 -11.76
CA GLU A 33 2.25 9.93 -11.83
C GLU A 33 2.59 10.79 -10.60
N ALA A 34 2.58 10.20 -9.41
CA ALA A 34 2.95 10.89 -8.17
C ALA A 34 4.41 11.35 -8.19
N PHE A 35 5.33 10.50 -8.68
CA PHE A 35 6.74 10.85 -8.84
C PHE A 35 6.92 11.95 -9.88
N ALA A 36 6.31 11.82 -11.06
CA ALA A 36 6.40 12.83 -12.12
C ALA A 36 5.88 14.20 -11.69
N ARG A 37 4.85 14.24 -10.84
CA ARG A 37 4.28 15.48 -10.32
C ARG A 37 5.09 16.14 -9.22
N THR A 38 5.80 15.37 -8.38
CA THR A 38 6.38 15.89 -7.13
C THR A 38 7.90 15.76 -7.04
N GLY A 39 8.50 14.90 -7.86
CA GLY A 39 9.89 14.47 -7.74
C GLY A 39 10.18 13.63 -6.48
N ARG A 40 9.16 13.28 -5.67
CA ARG A 40 9.35 12.59 -4.39
C ARG A 40 9.19 11.08 -4.54
N LEU A 41 10.16 10.36 -4.00
CA LEU A 41 10.16 8.90 -3.93
C LEU A 41 9.19 8.44 -2.83
N VAL A 42 8.15 7.70 -3.22
CA VAL A 42 7.22 7.05 -2.29
C VAL A 42 7.48 5.55 -2.32
N ASN A 43 7.71 4.96 -1.15
CA ASN A 43 7.91 3.53 -0.95
C ASN A 43 6.87 3.01 0.04
N LEU A 44 6.13 1.96 -0.32
CA LEU A 44 5.15 1.31 0.53
C LEU A 44 5.45 -0.19 0.60
N SER A 45 5.62 -0.71 1.82
CA SER A 45 5.79 -2.15 2.05
C SER A 45 4.42 -2.82 2.18
N THR A 46 4.27 -3.96 1.50
CA THR A 46 3.07 -4.81 1.58
C THR A 46 3.50 -6.27 1.54
N SER A 47 2.86 -7.14 2.30
CA SER A 47 3.12 -8.59 2.29
C SER A 47 2.02 -9.32 1.54
N THR A 48 2.34 -10.36 0.78
CA THR A 48 1.34 -11.22 0.15
C THR A 48 0.91 -12.33 1.10
N THR A 49 -0.39 -12.63 1.18
CA THR A 49 -0.91 -13.66 2.08
C THR A 49 -0.50 -15.09 1.72
N SER A 50 -0.09 -15.34 0.47
CA SER A 50 0.20 -16.69 -0.05
C SER A 50 1.68 -17.04 -0.07
N LEU A 51 2.56 -16.07 -0.32
CA LEU A 51 3.99 -16.31 -0.50
C LEU A 51 4.82 -15.89 0.72
N GLY A 52 4.24 -15.15 1.66
CA GLY A 52 4.94 -14.64 2.84
C GLY A 52 6.09 -13.69 2.49
N ALA A 53 6.11 -13.16 1.26
CA ALA A 53 7.12 -12.22 0.78
C ALA A 53 6.62 -10.79 0.93
N THR A 54 7.46 -9.93 1.48
CA THR A 54 7.28 -8.47 1.50
C THR A 54 7.70 -7.88 0.16
N LEU A 55 6.81 -7.09 -0.43
CA LEU A 55 7.00 -6.33 -1.66
C LEU A 55 7.09 -4.84 -1.34
N LEU A 56 8.10 -4.19 -1.90
CA LEU A 56 8.30 -2.76 -1.80
C LEU A 56 7.74 -2.08 -3.06
N LEU A 57 6.57 -1.46 -2.91
CA LEU A 57 5.86 -0.77 -3.99
C LEU A 57 6.38 0.66 -4.11
N ASN A 58 6.82 1.03 -5.31
CA ASN A 58 7.25 2.38 -5.65
C ASN A 58 7.18 2.62 -7.15
N HIS A 59 7.59 3.81 -7.58
CA HIS A 59 7.57 4.21 -9.00
C HIS A 59 8.51 3.40 -9.91
N ILE A 60 9.47 2.64 -9.37
CA ILE A 60 10.37 1.77 -10.16
C ILE A 60 9.75 0.38 -10.32
N ILE A 61 9.30 -0.24 -9.22
CA ILE A 61 8.81 -1.63 -9.19
C ILE A 61 7.36 -1.73 -9.64
N ALA A 62 6.53 -0.76 -9.26
CA ALA A 62 5.08 -0.77 -9.46
C ALA A 62 4.58 0.59 -9.98
N PRO A 63 5.11 1.11 -11.11
CA PRO A 63 4.84 2.46 -11.60
C PRO A 63 3.36 2.73 -11.86
N ASN A 64 2.62 1.72 -12.30
CA ASN A 64 1.22 1.79 -12.68
C ASN A 64 0.24 1.53 -11.52
N VAL A 65 0.71 1.12 -10.34
CA VAL A 65 -0.15 0.85 -9.18
C VAL A 65 -0.65 2.15 -8.58
N LEU A 66 -1.94 2.19 -8.25
CA LEU A 66 -2.59 3.33 -7.58
C LEU A 66 -2.10 3.44 -6.14
N VAL A 67 -1.60 4.63 -5.78
CA VAL A 67 -1.07 4.91 -4.45
C VAL A 67 -2.10 4.62 -3.36
N ARG A 68 -3.36 5.02 -3.55
CA ARG A 68 -4.44 4.75 -2.58
C ARG A 68 -4.66 3.25 -2.32
N SER A 69 -4.51 2.40 -3.34
CA SER A 69 -4.68 0.95 -3.20
C SER A 69 -3.50 0.32 -2.47
N ALA A 70 -2.28 0.82 -2.72
CA ALA A 70 -1.08 0.39 -2.02
C ALA A 70 -1.11 0.79 -0.54
N VAL A 71 -1.57 2.00 -0.21
CA VAL A 71 -1.77 2.43 1.19
C VAL A 71 -2.80 1.54 1.88
N GLN A 72 -3.91 1.23 1.21
CA GLN A 72 -4.91 0.33 1.76
C GLN A 72 -4.36 -1.07 2.05
N ALA A 73 -3.61 -1.64 1.09
CA ALA A 73 -2.97 -2.93 1.25
C ALA A 73 -1.95 -2.94 2.40
N SER A 74 -1.18 -1.84 2.52
CA SER A 74 -0.21 -1.65 3.60
C SER A 74 -0.88 -1.58 4.97
N CYS A 75 -2.09 -1.02 5.11
CA CYS A 75 -2.80 -0.96 6.39
C CYS A 75 -3.71 -2.18 6.67
N ALA A 76 -3.63 -3.25 5.87
CA ALA A 76 -4.52 -4.40 5.99
C ALA A 76 -4.05 -5.38 7.09
N LEU A 77 -4.33 -5.03 8.34
CA LEU A 77 -4.06 -5.83 9.54
C LEU A 77 -5.30 -6.61 10.02
N PRO A 78 -5.15 -7.86 10.53
CA PRO A 78 -6.24 -8.60 11.16
C PRO A 78 -6.93 -7.77 12.26
N GLY A 79 -8.26 -7.69 12.23
CA GLY A 79 -9.05 -6.88 13.16
C GLY A 79 -9.17 -5.40 12.79
N VAL A 80 -8.26 -4.83 12.00
CA VAL A 80 -8.33 -3.42 11.56
C VAL A 80 -8.98 -3.29 10.18
N MET A 81 -8.44 -3.97 9.17
CA MET A 81 -8.92 -3.90 7.80
C MET A 81 -8.65 -5.21 7.05
N ARG A 82 -9.59 -5.62 6.18
CA ARG A 82 -9.45 -6.86 5.43
C ARG A 82 -8.34 -6.75 4.38
N PRO A 83 -7.61 -7.84 4.09
CA PRO A 83 -6.68 -7.93 2.98
C PRO A 83 -7.34 -7.50 1.67
N SER A 84 -6.61 -6.79 0.82
CA SER A 84 -7.15 -6.24 -0.43
C SER A 84 -6.19 -6.42 -1.60
N THR A 85 -6.75 -6.45 -2.80
CA THR A 85 -5.99 -6.52 -4.04
C THR A 85 -5.52 -5.13 -4.45
N LEU A 86 -4.29 -5.04 -4.96
CA LEU A 86 -3.76 -3.81 -5.53
C LEU A 86 -4.49 -3.45 -6.83
N LEU A 87 -4.68 -2.16 -7.05
CA LEU A 87 -5.28 -1.62 -8.28
C LEU A 87 -4.19 -0.92 -9.08
N ALA A 88 -4.24 -1.06 -10.40
CA ALA A 88 -3.34 -0.41 -11.32
C ALA A 88 -4.10 0.27 -12.45
N LYS A 89 -3.50 1.31 -13.01
CA LYS A 89 -4.01 1.98 -14.19
C LYS A 89 -3.47 1.26 -15.43
N ALA A 90 -4.37 0.78 -16.29
CA ALA A 90 -4.03 0.21 -17.58
C ALA A 90 -3.65 1.31 -18.58
N ARG A 91 -3.11 0.92 -19.74
CA ARG A 91 -2.62 1.85 -20.76
C ARG A 91 -3.73 2.75 -21.33
N ASP A 92 -4.98 2.27 -21.32
CA ASP A 92 -6.17 3.00 -21.73
C ASP A 92 -6.72 3.96 -20.64
N GLY A 93 -6.06 4.02 -19.48
CA GLY A 93 -6.49 4.82 -18.34
C GLY A 93 -7.53 4.14 -17.45
N SER A 94 -8.00 2.94 -17.79
CA SER A 94 -8.93 2.17 -16.96
C SER A 94 -8.24 1.66 -15.69
N ILE A 95 -9.01 1.51 -14.61
CA ILE A 95 -8.50 0.95 -13.35
C ILE A 95 -8.79 -0.55 -13.34
N VAL A 96 -7.73 -1.35 -13.28
CA VAL A 96 -7.77 -2.82 -13.28
C VAL A 96 -7.10 -3.37 -12.03
N ALA A 97 -7.39 -4.64 -11.71
CA ALA A 97 -6.60 -5.34 -10.69
C ALA A 97 -5.16 -5.50 -11.20
N PHE A 98 -4.18 -5.23 -10.34
CA PHE A 98 -2.76 -5.42 -10.69
C PHE A 98 -2.51 -6.89 -11.05
N GLU A 99 -1.72 -7.13 -12.11
CA GLU A 99 -1.61 -8.41 -12.85
C GLU A 99 -1.30 -9.67 -12.01
N THR A 100 -0.93 -9.52 -10.74
CA THR A 100 -0.89 -10.59 -9.75
C THR A 100 -2.30 -10.95 -9.23
N ALA A 101 -3.26 -11.13 -10.15
CA ALA A 101 -4.66 -11.41 -9.89
C ALA A 101 -4.86 -12.77 -9.20
N GLY A 102 -4.76 -12.77 -7.87
CA GLY A 102 -4.93 -13.95 -7.03
C GLY A 102 -4.30 -13.80 -5.65
N LEU A 103 -3.42 -12.81 -5.46
CA LEU A 103 -2.78 -12.56 -4.16
C LEU A 103 -3.52 -11.45 -3.40
N LEU A 104 -3.85 -11.75 -2.15
CA LEU A 104 -4.31 -10.73 -1.20
C LEU A 104 -3.09 -10.13 -0.51
N PHE A 105 -3.12 -8.81 -0.31
CA PHE A 105 -2.03 -8.09 0.35
C PHE A 105 -2.43 -7.71 1.77
N ARG A 106 -1.46 -7.79 2.68
CA ARG A 106 -1.51 -7.41 4.09
C ARG A 106 -0.36 -6.45 4.41
N ASP A 107 -0.39 -5.91 5.61
CA ASP A 107 0.66 -5.04 6.12
C ASP A 107 2.05 -5.72 6.09
N GLY A 108 3.06 -4.96 5.67
CA GLY A 108 4.45 -5.39 5.58
C GLY A 108 5.23 -5.27 6.90
N SER A 109 4.72 -4.51 7.87
CA SER A 109 5.33 -4.33 9.21
C SER A 109 5.45 -5.64 9.99
N PHE A 110 4.66 -6.66 9.65
CA PHE A 110 4.81 -8.02 10.20
C PHE A 110 6.21 -8.61 10.01
N GLN A 111 6.99 -8.11 9.04
CA GLN A 111 8.30 -8.66 8.70
C GLN A 111 9.48 -7.71 8.99
N SER A 112 9.27 -6.40 8.92
CA SER A 112 10.28 -5.37 9.22
C SER A 112 9.62 -3.98 9.26
N ASP A 113 9.85 -3.22 10.34
CA ASP A 113 9.30 -1.86 10.51
C ASP A 113 9.83 -0.87 9.45
N ILE A 114 11.09 -0.99 9.04
CA ILE A 114 11.72 -0.13 8.03
C ILE A 114 12.60 -1.02 7.14
N PRO A 115 12.27 -1.20 5.84
CA PRO A 115 13.03 -2.05 4.92
C PRO A 115 14.31 -1.36 4.44
N MET A 116 15.23 -1.08 5.36
CA MET A 116 16.48 -0.34 5.09
C MET A 116 17.35 -1.07 4.07
N ARG A 117 17.39 -2.40 4.09
CA ARG A 117 18.21 -3.20 3.17
C ARG A 117 17.72 -3.07 1.73
N GLU A 118 16.41 -3.17 1.52
CA GLU A 118 15.76 -3.06 0.22
C GLU A 118 15.90 -1.62 -0.31
N LEU A 119 15.72 -0.62 0.56
CA LEU A 119 15.91 0.79 0.21
C LEU A 119 17.35 1.10 -0.18
N SER A 120 18.34 0.62 0.58
CA SER A 120 19.76 0.77 0.25
C SER A 120 20.11 0.12 -1.08
N ALA A 121 19.59 -1.08 -1.35
CA ALA A 121 19.84 -1.79 -2.60
C ALA A 121 19.21 -1.07 -3.80
N GLN A 122 18.03 -0.48 -3.62
CA GLN A 122 17.28 0.12 -4.71
C GLN A 122 17.70 1.56 -5.04
N PHE A 123 18.07 2.34 -4.02
CA PHE A 123 18.39 3.76 -4.17
C PHE A 123 19.87 4.08 -3.92
N HIS A 124 20.71 3.07 -3.69
CA HIS A 124 22.14 3.23 -3.36
C HIS A 124 22.40 4.19 -2.19
N CYS A 125 21.50 4.20 -1.20
CA CYS A 125 21.62 5.05 -0.01
C CYS A 125 22.26 4.29 1.17
N THR A 126 23.13 4.96 1.93
CA THR A 126 23.77 4.39 3.14
C THR A 126 23.30 5.03 4.44
N HIS A 127 22.56 6.14 4.37
CA HIS A 127 22.08 6.90 5.52
C HIS A 127 20.57 7.13 5.41
N PHE A 128 19.86 6.91 6.52
CA PHE A 128 18.41 7.03 6.59
C PHE A 128 18.02 8.02 7.69
N VAL A 129 17.15 8.97 7.37
CA VAL A 129 16.42 9.76 8.36
C VAL A 129 15.01 9.22 8.39
N VAL A 130 14.57 8.71 9.54
CA VAL A 130 13.26 8.07 9.69
C VAL A 130 12.42 8.84 10.70
N SER A 131 11.18 9.13 10.33
CA SER A 131 10.14 9.61 11.24
C SER A 131 8.99 8.62 11.18
N GLN A 132 8.82 7.85 12.26
CA GLN A 132 7.69 6.92 12.42
C GLN A 132 6.58 7.63 13.21
N VAL A 133 5.36 7.56 12.71
CA VAL A 133 4.16 7.92 13.46
C VAL A 133 3.46 6.61 13.78
N ASN A 134 3.56 6.17 15.03
CA ASN A 134 2.78 5.04 15.51
C ASN A 134 1.45 5.58 16.07
N GLY A 135 0.34 5.14 15.50
CA GLY A 135 -1.01 5.55 15.89
C GLY A 135 -1.60 4.63 16.95
#